data_AF-A0A7V2TVV1-F1
#
_entry.id   AF-A0A7V2TVV1-F1
#
_cell.length_a   1.000
_cell.length_b   1.000
_cell.length_c   1.000
_cell.angle_alpha   90.00
_cell.angle_beta   90.00
_cell.angle_gamma   90.00
#
_symmetry.space_group_name_H-M   'P 1'
#
loop_
_entity.id
_entity.type
_entity.pdbx_description
1 polymer ?
#
loop_
_entity_poly.entity_id
_entity_poly.type
_entity_poly.pdbx_seq_one_letter_code
_entity_poly.pdbx_strand_id
1 'polypeptide(L)'
;EASFPEWGVISAGIGLAGAFYAVAAGLPQDDPKTVLAYSSVSQMGILTVGMGMGLMRAEDWPACLAALSIYSLHHGLTKGALFLGVGVAEARGGIGSRRLTAAGLLWLSLGMAGAPLTGGFVAKASLKSAVSLSPGAWPAALGWLLPLTAAGTAALMGRFLFLLWTRARGAEGSGPGARLLFPWAGLVACAGIVPWLWPQDAFFDPARSLSPSRLAGASWPVLAGGLLAWAQFRFSARRRVPSPPPIPPGDLLEVLSLLAGRLTKGFDRIRKAYFPPREKDLISRKAIFEKQISGIPGALQRVEVSLSRWSAALTLFLLLGGILFTWMLLQTYRGG
;
A
#
# COMPACT_ATOMS: atom_id res chain seq x y z
N GLU A 1 3.99 25.61 -12.95
CA GLU A 1 3.83 25.19 -11.54
C GLU A 1 5.21 24.89 -10.95
N ALA A 2 5.40 25.03 -9.63
CA ALA A 2 6.69 24.85 -8.97
C ALA A 2 7.01 23.36 -8.75
N SER A 3 8.26 22.96 -8.99
CA SER A 3 8.78 21.62 -8.63
C SER A 3 9.48 21.65 -7.26
N PHE A 4 9.53 20.49 -6.60
CA PHE A 4 10.19 20.30 -5.31
C PHE A 4 11.14 19.08 -5.34
N PRO A 5 12.27 19.14 -6.09
CA PRO A 5 13.11 17.97 -6.35
C PRO A 5 13.67 17.30 -5.11
N GLU A 6 14.13 18.07 -4.13
CA GLU A 6 14.69 17.55 -2.87
C GLU A 6 13.64 16.75 -2.09
N TRP A 7 12.42 17.29 -1.96
CA TRP A 7 11.30 16.61 -1.34
C TRP A 7 10.88 15.36 -2.12
N GLY A 8 10.99 15.40 -3.45
CA GLY A 8 10.79 14.25 -4.32
C GLY A 8 11.77 13.11 -4.00
N VAL A 9 13.06 13.42 -3.91
CA VAL A 9 14.13 12.44 -3.57
C VAL A 9 13.89 11.84 -2.19
N ILE A 10 13.61 12.70 -1.19
CA ILE A 10 13.37 12.28 0.19
C ILE A 10 12.14 11.35 0.26
N SER A 11 11.04 11.73 -0.39
CA SER A 11 9.80 10.94 -0.42
C SER A 11 10.04 9.58 -1.05
N ALA A 12 10.75 9.52 -2.18
CA ALA A 12 11.07 8.26 -2.84
C ALA A 12 11.97 7.37 -1.99
N GLY A 13 12.98 7.93 -1.33
CA GLY A 13 13.85 7.20 -0.41
C GLY A 13 13.09 6.60 0.78
N ILE A 14 12.26 7.40 1.45
CA ILE A 14 11.42 6.94 2.57
C ILE A 14 10.41 5.90 2.10
N GLY A 15 9.78 6.12 0.94
CA GLY A 15 8.83 5.18 0.34
C GLY A 15 9.44 3.81 0.06
N LEU A 16 10.62 3.77 -0.55
CA LEU A 16 11.36 2.53 -0.79
C LEU A 16 11.76 1.84 0.51
N ALA A 17 12.33 2.59 1.47
CA ALA A 17 12.73 2.04 2.76
C ALA A 17 11.53 1.44 3.50
N GLY A 18 10.40 2.15 3.56
CA GLY A 18 9.15 1.67 4.13
C GLY A 18 8.61 0.44 3.39
N ALA A 19 8.71 0.42 2.05
CA ALA A 19 8.25 -0.70 1.24
C ALA A 19 8.95 -2.02 1.57
N PHE A 20 10.29 -1.99 1.65
CA PHE A 20 11.09 -3.17 1.97
C PHE A 20 11.06 -3.52 3.46
N TYR A 21 11.08 -2.53 4.34
CA TYR A 21 10.94 -2.74 5.79
C TYR A 21 9.65 -3.51 6.08
N ALA A 22 8.53 -3.10 5.48
CA ALA A 22 7.25 -3.73 5.72
C ALA A 22 7.20 -5.21 5.26
N VAL A 23 7.92 -5.55 4.19
CA VAL A 23 8.09 -6.95 3.78
C VAL A 23 8.90 -7.72 4.83
N ALA A 24 10.04 -7.19 5.25
CA ALA A 24 10.89 -7.83 6.26
C ALA A 24 10.15 -8.02 7.61
N ALA A 25 9.39 -7.02 8.05
CA ALA A 25 8.64 -7.06 9.30
C ALA A 25 7.34 -7.87 9.22
N GLY A 26 6.74 -7.98 8.03
CA GLY A 26 5.48 -8.68 7.80
C GLY A 26 5.62 -10.18 7.61
N LEU A 27 6.72 -10.67 7.01
CA LEU A 27 6.92 -12.10 6.76
C LEU A 27 6.98 -12.98 8.02
N PRO A 28 7.59 -12.55 9.15
CA PRO A 28 7.63 -13.33 10.38
C PRO A 28 6.31 -13.34 11.16
N GLN A 29 5.33 -12.52 10.79
CA GLN A 29 4.08 -12.40 11.53
C GLN A 29 3.26 -13.70 11.46
N ASP A 30 2.57 -14.03 12.55
CA ASP A 30 1.73 -15.23 12.68
C ASP A 30 0.22 -14.94 12.59
N ASP A 31 -0.14 -13.67 12.51
CA ASP A 31 -1.52 -13.24 12.29
C ASP A 31 -1.75 -12.76 10.85
N PRO A 32 -2.73 -13.33 10.10
CA PRO A 32 -2.97 -12.96 8.72
C PRO A 32 -3.43 -11.50 8.58
N LYS A 33 -4.17 -10.93 9.55
CA LYS A 33 -4.58 -9.52 9.50
C LYS A 33 -3.37 -8.61 9.74
N THR A 34 -2.43 -8.99 10.60
CA THR A 34 -1.16 -8.28 10.76
C THR A 34 -0.28 -8.34 9.51
N VAL A 35 -0.18 -9.50 8.84
CA VAL A 35 0.50 -9.61 7.54
C VAL A 35 -0.14 -8.68 6.51
N LEU A 36 -1.48 -8.60 6.49
CA LEU A 36 -2.18 -7.64 5.63
C LEU A 36 -1.85 -6.20 6.01
N ALA A 37 -1.74 -5.84 7.29
CA ALA A 37 -1.37 -4.49 7.71
C ALA A 37 0.03 -4.09 7.21
N TYR A 38 1.02 -4.95 7.38
CA TYR A 38 2.38 -4.72 6.84
C TYR A 38 2.37 -4.65 5.31
N SER A 39 1.60 -5.50 4.65
CA SER A 39 1.40 -5.39 3.21
C SER A 39 0.81 -4.03 2.82
N SER A 40 -0.03 -3.38 3.62
CA SER A 40 -0.50 -2.02 3.35
C SER A 40 0.61 -0.98 3.50
N VAL A 41 1.47 -1.09 4.52
CA VAL A 41 2.65 -0.22 4.68
C VAL A 41 3.54 -0.32 3.43
N SER A 42 3.73 -1.54 2.91
CA SER A 42 4.53 -1.75 1.71
C SER A 42 3.98 -1.02 0.48
N GLN A 43 2.66 -1.05 0.32
CA GLN A 43 1.95 -0.42 -0.80
C GLN A 43 1.88 1.10 -0.68
N MET A 44 1.71 1.62 0.54
CA MET A 44 1.81 3.05 0.80
C MET A 44 3.22 3.56 0.48
N GLY A 45 4.27 2.79 0.80
CA GLY A 45 5.63 3.12 0.40
C GLY A 45 5.80 3.27 -1.11
N ILE A 46 5.17 2.38 -1.90
CA ILE A 46 5.17 2.47 -3.37
C ILE A 46 4.41 3.71 -3.86
N LEU A 47 3.27 4.07 -3.25
CA LEU A 47 2.56 5.32 -3.54
C LEU A 47 3.42 6.54 -3.18
N THR A 48 4.16 6.52 -2.07
CA THR A 48 5.08 7.59 -1.68
C THR A 48 6.22 7.75 -2.69
N VAL A 49 6.69 6.66 -3.31
CA VAL A 49 7.66 6.74 -4.43
C VAL A 49 7.05 7.46 -5.63
N GLY A 50 5.84 7.08 -6.06
CA GLY A 50 5.16 7.76 -7.17
C GLY A 50 4.91 9.24 -6.90
N MET A 51 4.50 9.59 -5.67
CA MET A 51 4.37 10.98 -5.22
C MET A 51 5.71 11.72 -5.30
N GLY A 52 6.79 11.09 -4.81
CA GLY A 52 8.13 11.65 -4.88
C GLY A 52 8.58 11.96 -6.30
N MET A 53 8.27 11.07 -7.26
CA MET A 53 8.59 11.31 -8.67
C MET A 53 7.82 12.51 -9.24
N GLY A 54 6.52 12.61 -8.96
CA GLY A 54 5.71 13.75 -9.39
C GLY A 54 6.15 15.09 -8.81
N LEU A 55 6.76 15.09 -7.61
CA LEU A 55 7.33 16.30 -7.00
C LEU A 55 8.63 16.75 -7.67
N MET A 56 9.38 15.85 -8.32
CA MET A 56 10.67 16.20 -8.94
C MET A 56 10.51 17.08 -10.18
N ARG A 57 9.46 16.85 -10.96
CA ARG A 57 9.19 17.56 -12.22
C ARG A 57 7.70 17.86 -12.31
N ALA A 58 7.35 19.15 -12.29
CA ALA A 58 5.96 19.58 -12.34
C ALA A 58 5.24 19.13 -13.62
N GLU A 59 5.97 19.00 -14.74
CA GLU A 59 5.43 18.48 -16.01
C GLU A 59 5.01 17.02 -15.95
N ASP A 60 5.61 16.20 -15.07
CA ASP A 60 5.28 14.78 -14.92
C ASP A 60 4.11 14.56 -13.95
N TRP A 61 3.70 15.60 -13.22
CA TRP A 61 2.66 15.52 -12.21
C TRP A 61 1.33 14.96 -12.71
N PRO A 62 0.79 15.35 -13.90
CA PRO A 62 -0.46 14.77 -14.39
C PRO A 62 -0.39 13.25 -14.58
N ALA A 63 0.72 12.74 -15.13
CA ALA A 63 0.94 11.31 -15.31
C ALA A 63 1.09 10.58 -13.96
N CYS A 64 1.83 11.18 -13.03
CA CYS A 64 1.99 10.64 -11.67
C CYS A 64 0.65 10.62 -10.93
N LEU A 65 -0.16 11.68 -11.01
CA LEU A 65 -1.46 11.77 -10.37
C LEU A 65 -2.44 10.72 -10.90
N ALA A 66 -2.49 10.53 -12.22
CA ALA A 66 -3.30 9.49 -12.85
C ALA A 66 -2.90 8.09 -12.35
N ALA A 67 -1.60 7.79 -12.35
CA ALA A 67 -1.06 6.52 -11.87
C ALA A 67 -1.30 6.29 -10.37
N LEU A 68 -1.10 7.31 -9.54
CA LEU A 68 -1.37 7.25 -8.10
C LEU A 68 -2.85 7.04 -7.81
N SER A 69 -3.75 7.61 -8.61
CA SER A 69 -5.20 7.49 -8.44
C SER A 69 -5.66 6.06 -8.69
N ILE A 70 -5.29 5.46 -9.83
CA ILE A 70 -5.66 4.06 -10.14
C ILE A 70 -4.98 3.08 -9.17
N TYR A 71 -3.73 3.33 -8.79
CA TYR A 71 -3.02 2.49 -7.83
C TYR A 71 -3.69 2.53 -6.46
N SER A 72 -4.00 3.73 -5.98
CA SER A 72 -4.71 3.94 -4.71
C SER A 72 -6.04 3.20 -4.76
N LEU A 73 -6.86 3.44 -5.79
CA LEU A 73 -8.16 2.80 -6.00
C LEU A 73 -8.08 1.27 -5.94
N HIS A 74 -7.22 0.67 -6.75
CA HIS A 74 -7.02 -0.78 -6.76
C HIS A 74 -6.57 -1.28 -5.38
N HIS A 75 -5.63 -0.58 -4.73
CA HIS A 75 -5.13 -0.95 -3.42
C HIS A 75 -6.25 -0.99 -2.37
N GLY A 76 -7.06 0.06 -2.26
CA GLY A 76 -8.13 0.10 -1.25
C GLY A 76 -9.25 -0.90 -1.52
N LEU A 77 -9.65 -1.11 -2.78
CA LEU A 77 -10.61 -2.15 -3.15
C LEU A 77 -10.09 -3.54 -2.78
N THR A 78 -8.86 -3.87 -3.20
CA THR A 78 -8.25 -5.17 -2.94
C THR A 78 -8.01 -5.39 -1.45
N LYS A 79 -7.57 -4.36 -0.70
CA LYS A 79 -7.40 -4.47 0.75
C LYS A 79 -8.71 -4.67 1.49
N GLY A 80 -9.73 -3.88 1.17
CA GLY A 80 -11.06 -4.06 1.74
C GLY A 80 -11.58 -5.48 1.51
N ALA A 81 -11.41 -6.00 0.28
CA ALA A 81 -11.79 -7.35 -0.07
C ALA A 81 -10.98 -8.43 0.68
N LEU A 82 -9.66 -8.25 0.85
CA LEU A 82 -8.82 -9.19 1.58
C LEU A 82 -9.19 -9.25 3.06
N PHE A 83 -9.35 -8.10 3.73
CA PHE A 83 -9.74 -8.05 5.15
C PHE A 83 -11.14 -8.60 5.39
N LEU A 84 -12.12 -8.23 4.55
CA LEU A 84 -13.48 -8.79 4.63
C LEU A 84 -13.48 -10.29 4.35
N GLY A 85 -12.65 -10.73 3.41
CA GLY A 85 -12.50 -12.13 3.03
C GLY A 85 -11.94 -13.02 4.13
N VAL A 86 -11.15 -12.48 5.07
CA VAL A 86 -10.76 -13.22 6.29
C VAL A 86 -11.99 -13.64 7.09
N GLY A 87 -12.91 -12.70 7.35
CA GLY A 87 -14.15 -13.00 8.08
C GLY A 87 -15.09 -13.93 7.30
N VAL A 88 -15.14 -13.83 5.98
CA VAL A 88 -15.89 -14.77 5.13
C VAL A 88 -15.29 -16.19 5.20
N ALA A 89 -13.96 -16.31 5.21
CA ALA A 89 -13.26 -17.59 5.28
C ALA A 89 -13.43 -18.29 6.64
N GLU A 90 -13.44 -17.52 7.74
CA GLU A 90 -13.60 -18.04 9.11
C GLU A 90 -15.04 -18.53 9.40
N ALA A 91 -16.05 -17.98 8.73
CA ALA A 91 -17.46 -18.18 9.10
C ALA A 91 -18.21 -19.32 8.37
N ARG A 92 -17.61 -20.02 7.38
CA ARG A 92 -18.36 -20.97 6.52
C ARG A 92 -18.01 -22.46 6.73
N GLY A 93 -19.07 -23.27 6.90
CA GLY A 93 -19.03 -24.72 7.15
C GLY A 93 -19.29 -25.65 5.94
N GLY A 94 -18.99 -25.26 4.70
CA GLY A 94 -19.23 -26.11 3.51
C GLY A 94 -18.11 -26.08 2.47
N ILE A 95 -17.81 -27.24 1.86
CA ILE A 95 -16.67 -27.43 0.93
C ILE A 95 -16.74 -26.51 -0.29
N GLY A 96 -17.91 -26.43 -0.96
CA GLY A 96 -18.08 -25.61 -2.16
C GLY A 96 -17.84 -24.12 -1.92
N SER A 97 -18.33 -23.61 -0.80
CA SER A 97 -18.08 -22.22 -0.44
C SER A 97 -16.65 -21.94 -0.03
N ARG A 98 -15.98 -22.87 0.64
CA ARG A 98 -14.57 -22.71 1.03
C ARG A 98 -13.68 -22.56 -0.21
N ARG A 99 -13.98 -23.31 -1.28
CA ARG A 99 -13.28 -23.19 -2.58
C ARG A 99 -13.47 -21.82 -3.22
N LEU A 100 -14.71 -21.31 -3.24
CA LEU A 100 -14.99 -19.98 -3.80
C LEU A 100 -14.25 -18.88 -3.03
N THR A 101 -14.31 -18.91 -1.69
CA THR A 101 -13.60 -17.93 -0.87
C THR A 101 -12.09 -18.01 -1.04
N ALA A 102 -11.53 -19.23 -1.08
CA ALA A 102 -10.11 -19.44 -1.35
C ALA A 102 -9.68 -18.92 -2.74
N ALA A 103 -10.48 -19.17 -3.77
CA ALA A 103 -10.21 -18.69 -5.13
C ALA A 103 -10.25 -17.15 -5.20
N GLY A 104 -11.25 -16.51 -4.59
CA GLY A 104 -11.32 -15.04 -4.55
C GLY A 104 -10.17 -14.42 -3.76
N LEU A 105 -9.80 -15.00 -2.62
CA LEU A 105 -8.65 -14.53 -1.84
C LEU A 105 -7.31 -14.73 -2.57
N LEU A 106 -7.16 -15.83 -3.30
CA LEU A 106 -6.01 -16.07 -4.17
C LEU A 106 -5.98 -15.03 -5.30
N TRP A 107 -7.10 -14.77 -5.97
CA TRP A 107 -7.20 -13.76 -7.02
C TRP A 107 -6.83 -12.37 -6.52
N LEU A 108 -7.36 -11.94 -5.37
CA LEU A 108 -7.01 -10.67 -4.72
C LEU A 108 -5.53 -10.61 -4.33
N SER A 109 -4.96 -11.72 -3.86
CA SER A 109 -3.55 -11.83 -3.50
C SER A 109 -2.63 -11.68 -4.72
N LEU A 110 -3.00 -12.32 -5.84
CA LEU A 110 -2.34 -12.13 -7.13
C LEU A 110 -2.50 -10.69 -7.64
N GLY A 111 -3.68 -10.09 -7.45
CA GLY A 111 -3.93 -8.68 -7.69
C GLY A 111 -2.98 -7.78 -6.90
N MET A 112 -2.80 -8.01 -5.60
CA MET A 112 -1.84 -7.23 -4.80
C MET A 112 -0.39 -7.39 -5.29
N ALA A 113 -0.02 -8.61 -5.66
CA ALA A 113 1.29 -8.88 -6.25
C ALA A 113 1.48 -8.19 -7.61
N GLY A 114 0.39 -7.86 -8.31
CA GLY A 114 0.42 -7.31 -9.67
C GLY A 114 0.63 -8.39 -10.73
N ALA A 115 0.13 -9.60 -10.47
CA ALA A 115 0.21 -10.71 -11.40
C ALA A 115 -0.49 -10.35 -12.73
N PRO A 116 -0.01 -10.89 -13.87
CA PRO A 116 -0.66 -10.65 -15.16
C PRO A 116 -2.18 -10.83 -15.13
N LEU A 117 -2.90 -10.04 -15.92
CA LEU A 117 -4.37 -10.10 -16.07
C LEU A 117 -5.18 -9.70 -14.82
N THR A 118 -4.53 -9.24 -13.75
CA THR A 118 -5.23 -8.73 -12.56
C THR A 118 -5.41 -7.20 -12.61
N GLY A 119 -6.30 -6.65 -11.79
CA GLY A 119 -6.41 -5.19 -11.64
C GLY A 119 -5.12 -4.53 -11.13
N GLY A 120 -4.31 -5.27 -10.38
CA GLY A 120 -3.01 -4.78 -9.91
C GLY A 120 -1.94 -4.75 -10.99
N PHE A 121 -2.05 -5.56 -12.04
CA PHE A 121 -1.19 -5.46 -13.22
C PHE A 121 -1.33 -4.10 -13.87
N VAL A 122 -2.58 -3.69 -14.10
CA VAL A 122 -2.95 -2.38 -14.65
C VAL A 122 -2.41 -1.26 -13.76
N ALA A 123 -2.76 -1.27 -12.47
CA ALA A 123 -2.31 -0.26 -11.51
C ALA A 123 -0.78 -0.11 -11.44
N LYS A 124 -0.04 -1.23 -11.38
CA LYS A 124 1.43 -1.21 -11.33
C LYS A 124 2.05 -0.83 -12.67
N ALA A 125 1.44 -1.19 -13.78
CA ALA A 125 1.90 -0.75 -15.10
C ALA A 125 1.76 0.77 -15.26
N SER A 126 0.63 1.36 -14.85
CA SER A 126 0.45 2.82 -14.84
C SER A 126 1.52 3.51 -14.00
N LEU A 127 1.77 3.01 -12.79
CA LEU A 127 2.83 3.55 -11.93
C LEU A 127 4.22 3.41 -12.55
N LYS A 128 4.52 2.24 -13.14
CA LYS A 128 5.81 2.00 -13.82
C LYS A 128 6.03 2.96 -14.99
N SER A 129 4.98 3.23 -15.76
CA SER A 129 5.04 4.23 -16.85
C SER A 129 5.32 5.63 -16.30
N ALA A 130 4.60 6.06 -15.27
CA ALA A 130 4.79 7.39 -14.67
C ALA A 130 6.21 7.59 -14.12
N VAL A 131 6.75 6.62 -13.37
CA VAL A 131 8.11 6.74 -12.81
C VAL A 131 9.22 6.60 -13.86
N SER A 132 8.90 6.14 -15.07
CA SER A 132 9.89 6.07 -16.17
C SER A 132 10.22 7.44 -16.75
N LEU A 133 9.36 8.43 -16.52
CA LEU A 133 9.56 9.83 -16.93
C LEU A 133 10.54 10.57 -16.01
N SER A 134 10.84 9.99 -14.84
CA SER A 134 11.65 10.63 -13.81
C SER A 134 13.10 10.88 -14.27
N PRO A 135 13.75 11.96 -13.81
CA PRO A 135 15.04 12.38 -14.33
C PRO A 135 16.21 11.50 -13.85
N GLY A 136 17.31 11.51 -14.61
CA GLY A 136 18.59 10.93 -14.20
C GLY A 136 18.56 9.41 -14.02
N ALA A 137 19.12 8.91 -12.92
CA ALA A 137 19.27 7.47 -12.68
C ALA A 137 18.01 6.78 -12.12
N TRP A 138 16.95 7.53 -11.82
CA TRP A 138 15.73 7.00 -11.19
C TRP A 138 15.03 5.91 -12.02
N PRO A 139 14.83 6.05 -13.35
CA PRO A 139 14.18 5.01 -14.14
C PRO A 139 14.92 3.67 -14.09
N ALA A 140 16.25 3.69 -14.13
CA ALA A 140 17.07 2.48 -14.03
C ALA A 140 16.96 1.83 -12.64
N ALA A 141 17.05 2.63 -11.58
CA ALA A 141 16.94 2.13 -10.21
C ALA A 141 15.54 1.57 -9.91
N LEU A 142 14.48 2.32 -10.24
CA LEU A 142 13.09 1.91 -10.02
C LEU A 142 12.67 0.75 -10.93
N GLY A 143 13.32 0.61 -12.09
CA GLY A 143 13.17 -0.54 -12.98
C GLY A 143 13.47 -1.88 -12.30
N TRP A 144 14.35 -1.90 -11.29
CA TRP A 144 14.65 -3.08 -10.47
C TRP A 144 13.96 -3.08 -9.12
N LEU A 145 13.92 -1.93 -8.44
CA LEU A 145 13.40 -1.85 -7.08
C LEU A 145 11.88 -2.10 -7.02
N LEU A 146 11.10 -1.58 -7.97
CA LEU A 146 9.64 -1.80 -7.97
C LEU A 146 9.23 -3.25 -8.24
N PRO A 147 9.87 -3.99 -9.18
CA PRO A 147 9.68 -5.43 -9.26
C PRO A 147 10.07 -6.17 -7.98
N LEU A 148 11.17 -5.80 -7.32
CA LEU A 148 11.56 -6.45 -6.05
C LEU A 148 10.53 -6.21 -4.93
N THR A 149 9.94 -5.02 -4.81
CA THR A 149 8.84 -4.78 -3.86
C THR A 149 7.58 -5.57 -4.24
N ALA A 150 7.32 -5.79 -5.55
CA ALA A 150 6.26 -6.68 -6.00
C ALA A 150 6.51 -8.15 -5.62
N ALA A 151 7.75 -8.63 -5.71
CA ALA A 151 8.13 -9.96 -5.22
C ALA A 151 7.96 -10.08 -3.70
N GLY A 152 8.37 -9.06 -2.94
CA GLY A 152 8.12 -9.00 -1.50
C GLY A 152 6.63 -9.00 -1.14
N THR A 153 5.81 -8.28 -1.92
CA THR A 153 4.35 -8.29 -1.77
C THR A 153 3.77 -9.67 -2.05
N ALA A 154 4.22 -10.35 -3.12
CA ALA A 154 3.80 -11.71 -3.42
C ALA A 154 4.16 -12.70 -2.30
N ALA A 155 5.35 -12.55 -1.70
CA ALA A 155 5.75 -13.35 -0.54
C ALA A 155 4.85 -13.11 0.68
N LEU A 156 4.53 -11.84 1.00
CA LEU A 156 3.57 -11.50 2.06
C LEU A 156 2.17 -12.08 1.79
N MET A 157 1.70 -12.02 0.55
CA MET A 157 0.40 -12.60 0.17
C MET A 157 0.38 -14.12 0.28
N GLY A 158 1.47 -14.79 -0.11
CA GLY A 158 1.65 -16.22 0.12
C GLY A 158 1.62 -16.58 1.61
N ARG A 159 2.31 -15.79 2.46
CA ARG A 159 2.29 -15.95 3.92
C ARG A 159 0.89 -15.72 4.50
N PHE A 160 0.19 -14.69 4.07
CA PHE A 160 -1.20 -14.40 4.45
C PHE A 160 -2.11 -15.59 4.16
N LEU A 161 -2.09 -16.08 2.92
CA LEU A 161 -2.92 -17.20 2.50
C LEU A 161 -2.59 -18.48 3.28
N PHE A 162 -1.30 -18.75 3.50
CA PHE A 162 -0.85 -19.88 4.32
C PHE A 162 -1.45 -19.83 5.73
N LEU A 163 -1.27 -18.72 6.45
CA LEU A 163 -1.78 -18.56 7.82
C LEU A 163 -3.30 -18.70 7.89
N LEU A 164 -4.00 -18.11 6.93
CA LEU A 164 -5.45 -18.18 6.86
C LEU A 164 -5.93 -19.62 6.64
N TRP A 165 -5.31 -20.36 5.73
CA TRP A 165 -5.69 -21.75 5.47
C TRP A 165 -5.32 -22.70 6.61
N THR A 166 -4.24 -22.45 7.34
CA THR A 166 -3.93 -23.24 8.54
C THR A 166 -4.94 -23.01 9.65
N ARG A 167 -5.40 -21.76 9.84
CA ARG A 167 -6.42 -21.42 10.86
C ARG A 167 -7.81 -21.94 10.49
N ALA A 168 -8.22 -21.78 9.23
CA ALA A 168 -9.55 -22.18 8.75
C ALA A 168 -9.78 -23.71 8.79
N ARG A 169 -8.73 -24.53 8.83
CA ARG A 169 -8.84 -25.99 8.98
C ARG A 169 -9.28 -26.45 10.37
N GLY A 170 -9.07 -25.63 11.40
CA GLY A 170 -9.41 -25.96 12.79
C GLY A 170 -10.68 -25.28 13.33
N ALA A 171 -11.33 -24.41 12.54
CA ALA A 171 -12.50 -23.67 12.97
C ALA A 171 -13.81 -24.42 12.65
N GLU A 172 -14.59 -24.73 13.68
CA GLU A 172 -16.00 -25.09 13.51
C GLU A 172 -16.79 -23.83 13.16
N GLY A 173 -17.40 -23.82 11.97
CA GLY A 173 -18.00 -22.62 11.40
C GLY A 173 -19.28 -22.21 12.12
N SER A 174 -19.19 -21.25 13.03
CA SER A 174 -20.35 -20.60 13.65
C SER A 174 -20.23 -19.09 13.54
N GLY A 175 -20.88 -18.49 12.54
CA GLY A 175 -20.91 -17.02 12.41
C GLY A 175 -21.76 -16.49 11.25
N PRO A 176 -22.09 -15.19 11.24
CA PRO A 176 -22.97 -14.54 10.25
C PRO A 176 -22.36 -14.37 8.85
N GLY A 177 -21.26 -15.06 8.51
CA GLY A 177 -20.46 -14.80 7.30
C GLY A 177 -21.13 -15.10 5.96
N ALA A 178 -22.33 -15.71 5.96
CA ALA A 178 -23.17 -15.73 4.78
C ALA A 178 -23.55 -14.30 4.31
N ARG A 179 -23.83 -13.39 5.27
CA ARG A 179 -24.21 -11.99 5.00
C ARG A 179 -23.06 -11.14 4.46
N LEU A 180 -21.81 -11.53 4.73
CA LEU A 180 -20.62 -10.83 4.24
C LEU A 180 -20.19 -11.26 2.84
N LEU A 181 -20.75 -12.36 2.29
CA LEU A 181 -20.35 -12.87 0.98
C LEU A 181 -20.70 -11.89 -0.14
N PHE A 182 -21.91 -11.34 -0.13
CA PHE A 182 -22.35 -10.42 -1.18
C PHE A 182 -21.48 -9.16 -1.26
N PRO A 183 -21.26 -8.39 -0.17
CA PRO A 183 -20.36 -7.24 -0.23
C PRO A 183 -18.91 -7.65 -0.54
N TRP A 184 -18.45 -8.81 -0.07
CA TRP A 184 -17.12 -9.32 -0.41
C TRP A 184 -16.96 -9.65 -1.89
N ALA A 185 -17.92 -10.36 -2.49
CA ALA A 185 -17.93 -10.68 -3.91
C ALA A 185 -18.00 -9.42 -4.77
N GLY A 186 -18.79 -8.41 -4.34
CA GLY A 186 -18.81 -7.10 -4.95
C GLY A 186 -17.43 -6.44 -4.96
N LEU A 187 -16.72 -6.43 -3.83
CA LEU A 187 -15.37 -5.88 -3.76
C LEU A 187 -14.36 -6.67 -4.61
N VAL A 188 -14.46 -8.01 -4.65
CA VAL A 188 -13.63 -8.87 -5.52
C VAL A 188 -13.85 -8.49 -7.00
N ALA A 189 -15.10 -8.35 -7.42
CA ALA A 189 -15.45 -7.95 -8.77
C ALA A 189 -14.93 -6.54 -9.08
N CYS A 190 -15.15 -5.56 -8.20
CA CYS A 190 -14.65 -4.20 -8.39
C CYS A 190 -13.11 -4.15 -8.48
N ALA A 191 -12.40 -4.84 -7.59
CA ALA A 191 -10.94 -4.91 -7.61
C ALA A 191 -10.41 -5.55 -8.91
N GLY A 192 -11.14 -6.53 -9.45
CA GLY A 192 -10.79 -7.22 -10.69
C GLY A 192 -11.15 -6.47 -11.96
N ILE A 193 -12.21 -5.64 -11.96
CA ILE A 193 -12.79 -5.03 -13.17
C ILE A 193 -12.45 -3.54 -13.27
N VAL A 194 -12.63 -2.77 -12.20
CA VAL A 194 -12.56 -1.29 -12.24
C VAL A 194 -11.21 -0.78 -12.78
N PRO A 195 -10.04 -1.34 -12.41
CA PRO A 195 -8.77 -0.89 -12.98
C PRO A 195 -8.69 -1.07 -14.51
N TRP A 196 -9.34 -2.10 -15.09
CA TRP A 196 -9.37 -2.30 -16.54
C TRP A 196 -10.27 -1.32 -17.28
N LEU A 197 -11.29 -0.81 -16.58
CA LEU A 197 -12.20 0.22 -17.09
C LEU A 197 -11.68 1.64 -16.84
N TRP A 198 -10.49 1.78 -16.24
CA TRP A 198 -9.89 3.09 -16.01
C TRP A 198 -9.72 3.83 -17.34
N PRO A 199 -10.02 5.14 -17.42
CA PRO A 199 -10.01 5.85 -18.68
C PRO A 199 -8.64 5.74 -19.33
N GLN A 200 -8.64 5.41 -20.62
CA GLN A 200 -7.41 5.46 -21.41
C GLN A 200 -7.02 6.92 -21.57
N ASP A 201 -5.78 7.23 -21.26
CA ASP A 201 -5.21 8.56 -21.45
C ASP A 201 -3.86 8.44 -22.18
N ALA A 202 -3.22 9.57 -22.45
CA ALA A 202 -1.94 9.60 -23.14
C ALA A 202 -0.83 8.81 -22.41
N PHE A 203 -1.03 8.47 -21.13
CA PHE A 203 -0.04 7.88 -20.25
C PHE A 203 -0.34 6.41 -19.90
N PHE A 204 -1.57 5.94 -20.10
CA PHE A 204 -1.97 4.56 -19.86
C PHE A 204 -2.91 3.98 -20.93
N ASP A 205 -2.46 2.86 -21.52
CA ASP A 205 -3.23 2.04 -22.44
C ASP A 205 -3.26 0.58 -21.92
N PRO A 206 -4.43 0.09 -21.44
CA PRO A 206 -4.61 -1.29 -20.99
C PRO A 206 -4.38 -2.33 -22.10
N ALA A 207 -4.72 -2.02 -23.34
CA ALA A 207 -4.56 -2.94 -24.48
C ALA A 207 -3.08 -3.11 -24.85
N ARG A 208 -2.29 -2.04 -24.86
CA ARG A 208 -0.82 -2.11 -25.01
C ARG A 208 -0.13 -2.76 -23.81
N SER A 209 -0.79 -2.79 -22.66
CA SER A 209 -0.25 -3.43 -21.46
C SER A 209 -0.14 -4.94 -21.59
N LEU A 210 -0.89 -5.59 -22.49
CA LEU A 210 -0.85 -7.03 -22.72
C LEU A 210 0.32 -7.52 -23.62
N SER A 211 1.28 -6.65 -23.95
CA SER A 211 2.46 -7.09 -24.72
C SER A 211 3.27 -8.20 -23.99
N PRO A 212 3.87 -9.16 -24.72
CA PRO A 212 4.61 -10.27 -24.12
C PRO A 212 5.72 -9.83 -23.13
N SER A 213 6.40 -8.73 -23.43
CA SER A 213 7.46 -8.17 -22.56
C SER A 213 6.92 -7.66 -21.22
N ARG A 214 5.75 -7.01 -21.22
CA ARG A 214 5.09 -6.54 -19.99
C ARG A 214 4.55 -7.70 -19.16
N LEU A 215 3.98 -8.72 -19.82
CA LEU A 215 3.51 -9.94 -19.14
C LEU A 215 4.68 -10.69 -18.50
N ALA A 216 5.80 -10.84 -19.19
CA ALA A 216 7.01 -11.44 -18.64
C ALA A 216 7.57 -10.62 -17.47
N GLY A 217 7.62 -9.29 -17.63
CA GLY A 217 8.08 -8.36 -16.60
C GLY A 217 7.23 -8.38 -15.33
N ALA A 218 5.93 -8.66 -15.42
CA ALA A 218 5.04 -8.82 -14.29
C ALA A 218 5.03 -10.24 -13.71
N SER A 219 5.36 -11.26 -14.50
CA SER A 219 5.34 -12.67 -14.07
C SER A 219 6.47 -12.98 -13.10
N TRP A 220 7.71 -12.60 -13.42
CA TRP A 220 8.87 -13.04 -12.63
C TRP A 220 8.84 -12.61 -11.16
N PRO A 221 8.41 -11.38 -10.79
CA PRO A 221 8.36 -11.00 -9.37
C PRO A 221 7.33 -11.82 -8.60
N VAL A 222 6.18 -12.08 -9.21
CA VAL A 222 5.12 -12.89 -8.60
C VAL A 222 5.60 -14.33 -8.41
N LEU A 223 6.28 -14.90 -9.40
CA LEU A 223 6.87 -16.24 -9.30
C LEU A 223 7.97 -16.30 -8.24
N ALA A 224 8.88 -15.31 -8.21
CA ALA A 224 9.94 -15.22 -7.21
C ALA A 224 9.38 -15.12 -5.79
N GLY A 225 8.40 -14.23 -5.57
CA GLY A 225 7.73 -14.10 -4.28
C GLY A 225 6.91 -15.33 -3.89
N GLY A 226 6.25 -15.98 -4.86
CA GLY A 226 5.57 -17.26 -4.66
C GLY A 226 6.53 -18.38 -4.25
N LEU A 227 7.72 -18.45 -4.86
CA LEU A 227 8.77 -19.38 -4.50
C LEU A 227 9.32 -19.10 -3.10
N LEU A 228 9.51 -17.83 -2.72
CA LEU A 228 9.91 -17.44 -1.36
C LEU A 228 8.86 -17.85 -0.33
N ALA A 229 7.58 -17.61 -0.59
CA ALA A 229 6.49 -18.05 0.29
C ALA A 229 6.44 -19.58 0.40
N TRP A 230 6.62 -20.30 -0.71
CA TRP A 230 6.68 -21.76 -0.71
C TRP A 230 7.88 -22.31 0.06
N ALA A 231 9.06 -21.69 -0.11
CA ALA A 231 10.26 -22.05 0.62
C ALA A 231 10.05 -21.83 2.12
N GLN A 232 9.55 -20.66 2.51
CA GLN A 232 9.20 -20.35 3.89
C GLN A 232 8.24 -21.41 4.47
N PHE A 233 7.20 -21.79 3.72
CA PHE A 233 6.28 -22.86 4.12
C PHE A 233 7.01 -24.20 4.34
N ARG A 234 7.83 -24.64 3.39
CA ARG A 234 8.59 -25.90 3.48
C ARG A 234 9.57 -25.91 4.67
N PHE A 235 10.18 -24.77 4.98
CA PHE A 235 11.12 -24.64 6.09
C PHE A 235 10.41 -24.55 7.45
N SER A 236 9.34 -23.76 7.58
CA SER A 236 8.54 -23.67 8.81
C SER A 236 7.82 -24.98 9.15
N ALA A 237 7.40 -25.77 8.15
CA ALA A 237 6.82 -27.09 8.38
C ALA A 237 7.85 -28.15 8.82
N ARG A 238 9.14 -27.95 8.52
CA ARG A 238 10.21 -28.93 8.78
C ARG A 238 11.07 -28.63 10.00
N ARG A 239 11.11 -27.38 10.49
CA ARG A 239 11.90 -27.02 11.67
C ARG A 239 11.13 -26.04 12.56
N ARG A 240 11.15 -26.32 13.87
CA ARG A 240 10.88 -25.35 14.95
C ARG A 240 12.01 -24.31 15.01
N VAL A 241 12.34 -23.65 13.90
CA VAL A 241 13.27 -22.51 13.95
C VAL A 241 12.55 -21.39 14.69
N PRO A 242 13.10 -20.84 15.77
CA PRO A 242 12.53 -19.67 16.42
C PRO A 242 12.50 -18.54 15.38
N SER A 243 11.32 -18.13 14.95
CA SER A 243 11.17 -16.86 14.25
C SER A 243 11.69 -15.76 15.19
N PRO A 244 12.47 -14.78 14.71
CA PRO A 244 12.73 -13.60 15.52
C PRO A 244 11.39 -13.02 16.00
N PRO A 245 11.32 -12.50 17.24
CA PRO A 245 10.06 -12.04 17.80
C PRO A 245 9.41 -11.03 16.83
N PRO A 246 8.14 -11.23 16.44
CA PRO A 246 7.49 -10.38 15.48
C PRO A 246 7.46 -8.95 16.01
N ILE A 247 7.85 -7.98 15.16
CA ILE A 247 7.76 -6.56 15.52
C ILE A 247 6.27 -6.23 15.73
N PRO A 248 5.85 -5.74 16.92
CA PRO A 248 4.47 -5.46 17.21
C PRO A 248 3.83 -4.49 16.20
N PRO A 249 2.58 -4.74 15.78
CA PRO A 249 1.85 -3.78 14.95
C PRO A 249 1.57 -2.50 15.76
N GLY A 250 2.07 -1.35 15.29
CA GLY A 250 1.90 -0.05 15.95
C GLY A 250 3.22 0.61 16.37
N ASP A 251 4.26 -0.19 16.64
CA ASP A 251 5.59 0.30 17.07
C ASP A 251 6.28 1.16 16.00
N LEU A 252 5.82 1.11 14.75
CA LEU A 252 6.31 2.00 13.69
C LEU A 252 6.05 3.47 14.03
N LEU A 253 4.91 3.80 14.63
CA LEU A 253 4.62 5.17 15.06
C LEU A 253 5.53 5.58 16.20
N GLU A 254 5.91 4.65 17.08
CA GLU A 254 6.82 4.91 18.19
C GLU A 254 8.26 5.10 17.68
N VAL A 255 8.74 4.22 16.80
CA VAL A 255 10.05 4.34 16.13
C VAL A 255 10.13 5.59 15.26
N LEU A 256 9.07 5.91 14.50
CA LEU A 256 8.99 7.14 13.71
C LEU A 256 8.89 8.38 14.61
N SER A 257 8.20 8.33 15.74
CA SER A 257 8.17 9.42 16.72
C SER A 257 9.54 9.65 17.36
N LEU A 258 10.31 8.57 17.60
CA LEU A 258 11.68 8.64 18.09
C LEU A 258 12.63 9.24 17.05
N LEU A 259 12.50 8.86 15.78
CA LEU A 259 13.30 9.41 14.68
C LEU A 259 12.92 10.87 14.36
N ALA A 260 11.62 11.20 14.33
CA ALA A 260 11.12 12.56 14.20
C ALA A 260 11.59 13.44 15.37
N GLY A 261 11.60 12.89 16.59
CA GLY A 261 12.17 13.51 17.79
C GLY A 261 13.67 13.78 17.69
N ARG A 262 14.44 12.92 16.99
CA ARG A 262 15.87 13.14 16.73
C ARG A 262 16.12 14.19 15.65
N LEU A 263 15.32 14.19 14.57
CA LEU A 263 15.40 15.18 13.49
C LEU A 263 15.01 16.58 13.98
N THR A 264 13.94 16.70 14.77
CA THR A 264 13.54 17.97 15.40
C THR A 264 14.59 18.49 16.37
N LYS A 265 15.22 17.62 17.18
CA LYS A 265 16.35 18.00 18.03
C LYS A 265 17.57 18.46 17.22
N GLY A 266 17.86 17.82 16.09
CA GLY A 266 18.92 18.24 15.16
C GLY A 266 18.64 19.62 14.55
N PHE A 267 17.40 19.84 14.10
CA PHE A 267 16.93 21.13 13.59
C PHE A 267 16.99 22.22 14.66
N ASP A 268 16.59 21.94 15.91
CA ASP A 268 16.69 22.89 17.02
C ASP A 268 18.14 23.22 17.39
N ARG A 269 19.06 22.27 17.24
CA ARG A 269 20.50 22.48 17.46
C ARG A 269 21.08 23.44 16.42
N ILE A 270 20.73 23.24 15.14
CA ILE A 270 21.10 24.12 14.03
C ILE A 270 20.45 25.49 14.20
N ARG A 271 19.16 25.55 14.51
CA ARG A 271 18.43 26.81 14.76
C ARG A 271 19.07 27.63 15.86
N LYS A 272 19.45 27.02 16.99
CA LYS A 272 20.14 27.71 18.10
C LYS A 272 21.55 28.19 17.73
N ALA A 273 22.24 27.49 16.83
CA ALA A 273 23.58 27.87 16.38
C ALA A 273 23.54 29.07 15.41
N TYR A 274 22.52 29.19 14.57
CA TYR A 274 22.43 30.24 13.53
C TYR A 274 21.47 31.39 13.87
N PHE A 275 20.55 31.20 14.82
CA PHE A 275 19.54 32.20 15.23
C PHE A 275 19.43 32.29 16.76
N PRO A 276 20.39 32.92 17.46
CA PRO A 276 20.30 33.13 18.90
C PRO A 276 19.10 34.04 19.23
N PRO A 277 18.26 33.72 20.24
CA PRO A 277 16.99 34.41 20.40
C PRO A 277 17.14 35.81 21.04
N ARG A 278 16.40 36.80 20.53
CA ARG A 278 16.13 38.04 21.29
C ARG A 278 15.06 37.74 22.36
N GLU A 279 15.42 38.04 23.60
CA GLU A 279 14.86 37.49 24.85
C GLU A 279 13.37 37.77 25.13
N LYS A 280 12.75 38.74 24.45
CA LYS A 280 11.41 39.24 24.82
C LYS A 280 10.22 38.60 24.09
N ASP A 281 10.42 37.85 23.01
CA ASP A 281 9.34 37.24 22.21
C ASP A 281 9.06 35.76 22.54
N LEU A 282 9.84 35.18 23.44
CA LEU A 282 9.96 33.73 23.64
C LEU A 282 8.86 33.13 24.50
N ILE A 283 8.38 33.82 25.53
CA ILE A 283 7.46 33.22 26.53
C ILE A 283 6.06 33.06 25.93
N SER A 284 5.58 34.07 25.22
CA SER A 284 4.23 34.08 24.64
C SER A 284 4.11 33.11 23.45
N ARG A 285 5.14 33.03 22.60
CA ARG A 285 5.13 32.16 21.41
C ARG A 285 5.41 30.70 21.74
N LYS A 286 6.27 30.42 22.73
CA LYS A 286 6.56 29.05 23.18
C LYS A 286 5.33 28.41 23.84
N ALA A 287 4.58 29.16 24.65
CA ALA A 287 3.35 28.67 25.27
C ALA A 287 2.24 28.37 24.24
N ILE A 288 2.09 29.20 23.20
CA ILE A 288 1.12 28.96 22.12
C ILE A 288 1.53 27.74 21.28
N PHE A 289 2.82 27.61 20.95
CA PHE A 289 3.35 26.52 20.13
C PHE A 289 3.36 25.18 20.89
N GLU A 290 3.72 25.17 22.17
CA GLU A 290 3.64 23.98 23.04
C GLU A 290 2.19 23.51 23.20
N LYS A 291 1.22 24.43 23.34
CA LYS A 291 -0.21 24.11 23.40
C LYS A 291 -0.77 23.59 22.08
N GLN A 292 -0.29 24.10 20.94
CA GLN A 292 -0.63 23.59 19.61
C GLN A 292 -0.04 22.19 19.40
N ILE A 293 1.22 21.97 19.78
CA ILE A 293 1.91 20.68 19.62
C ILE A 293 1.35 19.61 20.57
N SER A 294 1.01 19.95 21.81
CA SER A 294 0.42 18.99 22.77
C SER A 294 -0.97 18.52 22.36
N GLY A 295 -1.67 19.26 21.49
CA GLY A 295 -2.95 18.87 20.91
C GLY A 295 -2.83 17.91 19.71
N ILE A 296 -1.66 17.83 19.07
CA ILE A 296 -1.42 17.02 17.88
C ILE A 296 -1.55 15.51 18.17
N PRO A 297 -0.98 14.95 19.27
CA PRO A 297 -1.15 13.53 19.58
C PRO A 297 -2.63 13.16 19.77
N GLY A 298 -3.41 13.98 20.49
CA GLY A 298 -4.84 13.73 20.70
C GLY A 298 -5.69 13.92 19.43
N ALA A 299 -5.32 14.85 18.55
CA ALA A 299 -5.97 15.01 17.25
C ALA A 299 -5.63 13.85 16.30
N LEU A 300 -4.36 13.42 16.26
CA LEU A 300 -3.91 12.26 15.50
C LEU A 300 -4.56 10.97 16.01
N GLN A 301 -4.69 10.79 17.32
CA GLN A 301 -5.35 9.64 17.92
C GLN A 301 -6.86 9.66 17.67
N ARG A 302 -7.51 10.84 17.63
CA ARG A 302 -8.92 10.95 17.20
C ARG A 302 -9.10 10.65 15.71
N VAL A 303 -8.18 11.11 14.87
CA VAL A 303 -8.15 10.78 13.44
C VAL A 303 -7.88 9.30 13.25
N GLU A 304 -6.98 8.69 14.02
CA GLU A 304 -6.70 7.25 14.03
C GLU A 304 -7.90 6.44 14.52
N VAL A 305 -8.61 6.88 15.56
CA VAL A 305 -9.86 6.24 16.02
C VAL A 305 -10.98 6.40 14.98
N SER A 306 -11.02 7.51 14.26
CA SER A 306 -12.00 7.75 13.19
C SER A 306 -11.66 6.99 11.89
N LEU A 307 -10.38 6.83 11.57
CA LEU A 307 -9.87 6.08 10.41
C LEU A 307 -9.81 4.57 10.67
N SER A 308 -9.65 4.14 11.93
CA SER A 308 -9.73 2.73 12.34
C SER A 308 -11.16 2.20 12.34
N ARG A 309 -12.17 3.08 12.27
CA ARG A 309 -13.53 2.72 11.87
C ARG A 309 -13.55 2.47 10.36
N TRP A 310 -13.34 1.21 9.99
CA TRP A 310 -13.24 0.69 8.61
C TRP A 310 -14.31 1.20 7.63
N SER A 311 -15.52 1.50 8.08
CA SER A 311 -16.58 2.04 7.23
C SER A 311 -16.29 3.47 6.75
N ALA A 312 -15.78 4.34 7.63
CA ALA A 312 -15.48 5.73 7.27
C ALA A 312 -14.29 5.82 6.30
N ALA A 313 -13.24 5.04 6.53
CA ALA A 313 -12.08 4.98 5.64
C ALA A 313 -12.45 4.45 4.25
N LEU A 314 -13.27 3.39 4.17
CA LEU A 314 -13.73 2.82 2.90
C LEU A 314 -14.66 3.78 2.15
N THR A 315 -15.61 4.42 2.84
CA THR A 315 -16.52 5.39 2.22
C THR A 315 -15.78 6.62 1.72
N LEU A 316 -14.86 7.18 2.51
CA LEU A 316 -14.07 8.34 2.10
C LEU A 316 -13.17 8.00 0.90
N PHE A 317 -12.57 6.81 0.92
CA PHE A 317 -11.75 6.31 -0.17
C PHE A 317 -12.55 6.07 -1.47
N LEU A 318 -13.73 5.47 -1.38
CA LEU A 318 -14.62 5.28 -2.54
C LEU A 318 -15.14 6.61 -3.09
N LEU A 319 -15.45 7.57 -2.21
CA LEU A 319 -15.85 8.92 -2.62
C LEU A 319 -14.71 9.67 -3.32
N LEU A 320 -13.51 9.65 -2.75
CA LEU A 320 -12.33 10.26 -3.36
C LEU A 320 -11.98 9.61 -4.70
N GLY A 321 -12.01 8.26 -4.76
CA GLY A 321 -11.79 7.52 -5.99
C GLY A 321 -12.84 7.85 -7.07
N GLY A 322 -14.11 7.96 -6.68
CA GLY A 322 -15.19 8.37 -7.58
C GLY A 322 -15.03 9.79 -8.09
N ILE A 323 -14.73 10.75 -7.20
CA ILE A 323 -14.49 12.16 -7.56
C ILE A 323 -13.31 12.28 -8.53
N LEU A 324 -12.20 11.60 -8.24
CA LEU A 324 -11.01 11.61 -9.10
C LEU A 324 -11.31 10.97 -10.46
N PHE A 325 -12.03 9.85 -10.50
CA PHE A 325 -12.46 9.20 -11.74
C PHE A 325 -13.36 10.10 -12.58
N THR A 326 -14.37 10.72 -11.98
CA THR A 326 -15.26 11.66 -12.67
C THR A 326 -14.51 12.90 -13.15
N TRP A 327 -13.61 13.45 -12.33
CA TRP A 327 -12.78 14.59 -12.73
C TRP A 327 -11.87 14.25 -13.90
N MET A 328 -11.22 13.08 -13.91
CA MET A 328 -10.41 12.63 -15.05
C MET A 328 -11.25 12.46 -16.31
N LEU A 329 -12.43 11.84 -16.23
CA LEU A 329 -13.35 11.73 -17.38
C LEU A 329 -13.72 13.10 -17.97
N LEU A 330 -13.97 14.09 -17.10
CA LEU A 330 -14.30 15.45 -17.53
C LEU A 330 -13.10 16.16 -18.20
N GLN A 331 -11.87 15.87 -17.79
CA GLN A 331 -10.68 16.40 -18.44
C GLN A 331 -10.46 15.77 -19.81
N THR A 332 -10.63 14.45 -19.94
CA THR A 332 -10.53 13.74 -21.23
C THR A 332 -11.57 14.24 -22.23
N TYR A 333 -12.78 14.59 -21.77
CA TYR A 333 -13.84 15.11 -22.64
C TYR A 333 -13.63 16.57 -23.07
N ARG A 334 -12.84 17.36 -22.34
CA ARG A 334 -12.53 18.77 -22.66
C ARG A 334 -11.32 18.94 -23.58
N GLY A 335 -10.53 17.88 -23.78
CA GLY A 335 -9.30 17.90 -24.57
C GLY A 335 -9.41 17.28 -25.96
N GLY A 336 -10.60 16.85 -26.39
CA GLY A 336 -10.91 16.41 -27.75
C GLY A 336 -11.86 17.38 -28.43
#